data_AF-A0A4V2EYX4-F1
#
_entry.id   AF-A0A4V2EYX4-F1
#
_cell.length_a   1.000
_cell.length_b   1.000
_cell.length_c   1.000
_cell.angle_alpha   90.00
_cell.angle_beta   90.00
_cell.angle_gamma   90.00
#
_symmetry.space_group_name_H-M   'P 1'
#
loop_
_entity.id
_entity.type
_entity.pdbx_description
1 polymer ?
#
loop_
_entity_poly.entity_id
_entity_poly.type
_entity_poly.pdbx_seq_one_letter_code
_entity_poly.pdbx_strand_id
1 'polypeptide(L)'
;MRDRANWLVLAQFLLLALLLLPGDPMWSAPWITVLAALLVIDGIVLAVAGFAALGRDLVVWVAPKEGATLRTTGVYRLTRNPIYLGLIVGTAGWVLWRGRFELIVVWLLLVTVLVVKARVEQHRLVDAFGDEYREYAAQTPLLLFRRGIR
;
A
#
# COMPACT_ATOMS: atom_id res chain seq x y z
N MET A 1 20.79 -8.96 8.88
CA MET A 1 21.39 -7.90 8.01
C MET A 1 20.42 -6.71 7.99
N ARG A 2 20.83 -5.49 8.39
CA ARG A 2 19.97 -4.30 8.30
C ARG A 2 19.75 -3.99 6.83
N ASP A 3 18.58 -4.31 6.34
CA ASP A 3 18.17 -3.97 4.98
C ASP A 3 18.20 -2.44 4.82
N ARG A 4 18.93 -1.95 3.81
CA ARG A 4 19.01 -0.52 3.48
C ARG A 4 17.64 0.09 3.19
N ALA A 5 16.62 -0.72 2.89
CA ALA A 5 15.25 -0.27 2.66
C ALA A 5 14.43 -0.03 3.95
N ASN A 6 14.95 -0.37 5.13
CA ASN A 6 14.20 -0.24 6.39
C ASN A 6 13.80 1.21 6.73
N TRP A 7 14.53 2.21 6.23
CA TRP A 7 14.13 3.61 6.41
C TRP A 7 12.80 3.93 5.73
N LEU A 8 12.43 3.22 4.65
CA LEU A 8 11.14 3.41 3.97
C LEU A 8 9.97 3.03 4.88
N VAL A 9 10.16 2.04 5.75
CA VAL A 9 9.17 1.66 6.75
C VAL A 9 8.97 2.79 7.76
N LEU A 10 10.07 3.35 8.27
CA LEU A 10 10.02 4.52 9.17
C LEU A 10 9.37 5.73 8.48
N ALA A 11 9.74 6.02 7.24
CA ALA A 11 9.17 7.10 6.46
C ALA A 11 7.66 6.91 6.24
N GLN A 12 7.21 5.68 5.96
CA GLN A 12 5.78 5.36 5.86
C GLN A 12 5.04 5.69 7.15
N PHE A 13 5.53 5.20 8.31
CA PHE A 13 4.87 5.45 9.59
C PHE A 13 4.90 6.92 9.98
N LEU A 14 6.00 7.63 9.70
CA LEU A 14 6.10 9.06 9.92
C LEU A 14 5.08 9.84 9.08
N LEU A 15 4.95 9.52 7.79
CA LEU A 15 4.00 10.18 6.89
C LEU A 15 2.55 9.86 7.28
N LEU A 16 2.25 8.63 7.70
CA LEU A 16 0.93 8.28 8.25
C LEU A 16 0.63 9.10 9.52
N ALA A 17 1.61 9.29 10.41
CA ALA A 17 1.44 10.12 11.60
C ALA A 17 1.24 11.60 11.24
N LEU A 18 1.95 12.12 10.23
CA LEU A 18 1.78 13.49 9.74
C LEU A 18 0.39 13.72 9.14
N LEU A 19 -0.28 12.69 8.60
CA LEU A 19 -1.67 12.83 8.15
C LEU A 19 -2.66 13.06 9.31
N LEU A 20 -2.27 12.75 10.55
CA LEU A 20 -3.07 12.92 11.75
C LEU A 20 -2.87 14.29 12.42
N LEU A 21 -2.13 15.21 11.79
CA LEU A 21 -1.93 16.56 12.32
C LEU A 21 -3.28 17.22 12.68
N PRO A 22 -3.38 17.88 13.85
CA PRO A 22 -4.61 18.50 14.30
C PRO A 22 -5.05 19.64 13.38
N GLY A 23 -6.33 19.98 13.41
CA GLY A 23 -6.93 21.08 12.65
C GLY A 23 -8.27 20.69 12.04
N ASP A 24 -9.15 21.67 11.86
CA ASP A 24 -10.49 21.41 11.37
C ASP A 24 -10.51 21.12 9.87
N PRO A 25 -11.49 20.34 9.38
CA PRO A 25 -11.73 20.21 7.95
C PRO A 25 -12.01 21.56 7.30
N MET A 26 -11.46 21.79 6.10
CA MET A 26 -11.70 23.04 5.36
C MET A 26 -13.12 23.12 4.78
N TRP A 27 -13.78 21.98 4.61
CA TRP A 27 -15.13 21.86 4.10
C TRP A 27 -15.93 20.81 4.87
N SER A 28 -17.25 20.86 4.74
CA SER A 28 -18.18 19.95 5.43
C SER A 28 -19.33 19.51 4.52
N ALA A 29 -19.16 19.59 3.21
CA ALA A 29 -20.19 19.19 2.25
C ALA A 29 -20.55 17.70 2.42
N PRO A 30 -21.83 17.34 2.63
CA PRO A 30 -22.22 15.96 2.96
C PRO A 30 -21.77 14.93 1.93
N TRP A 31 -21.83 15.26 0.64
CA TRP A 31 -21.42 14.37 -0.44
C TRP A 31 -19.90 14.09 -0.42
N ILE A 32 -19.07 15.06 -0.01
CA ILE A 32 -17.62 14.87 0.15
C ILE A 32 -17.37 13.91 1.32
N THR A 33 -18.09 14.09 2.44
CA THR A 33 -17.99 13.20 3.60
C THR A 33 -18.36 11.76 3.23
N VAL A 34 -19.44 11.56 2.48
CA VAL A 34 -19.85 10.23 2.00
C VAL A 34 -18.77 9.63 1.09
N LEU A 35 -18.30 10.37 0.09
CA LEU A 35 -17.26 9.89 -0.82
C LEU A 35 -15.96 9.54 -0.08
N ALA A 36 -15.53 10.39 0.85
CA ALA A 36 -14.36 10.15 1.67
C ALA A 36 -14.52 8.91 2.55
N ALA A 37 -15.69 8.72 3.17
CA ALA A 37 -15.98 7.54 3.98
C ALA A 37 -15.93 6.26 3.13
N LEU A 38 -16.49 6.27 1.92
CA LEU A 38 -16.42 5.14 1.00
C LEU A 38 -14.96 4.79 0.65
N LEU A 39 -14.14 5.79 0.31
CA LEU A 39 -12.71 5.58 0.05
C LEU A 39 -11.97 5.00 1.27
N VAL A 40 -12.26 5.50 2.48
CA VAL A 40 -11.68 4.96 3.72
C VAL A 40 -12.09 3.50 3.92
N ILE A 41 -13.37 3.18 3.76
CA ILE A 41 -13.90 1.83 3.92
C ILE A 41 -13.28 0.89 2.89
N ASP A 42 -13.26 1.25 1.61
CA ASP A 42 -12.67 0.45 0.53
C ASP A 42 -11.17 0.22 0.77
N GLY A 43 -10.47 1.26 1.22
CA GLY A 43 -9.06 1.17 1.59
C GLY A 43 -8.82 0.18 2.74
N ILE A 44 -9.64 0.23 3.78
CA ILE A 44 -9.59 -0.71 4.92
C ILE A 44 -9.91 -2.14 4.44
N VAL A 45 -10.95 -2.33 3.65
CA VAL A 45 -11.35 -3.65 3.13
C VAL A 45 -10.21 -4.26 2.31
N LEU A 46 -9.58 -3.50 1.42
CA LEU A 46 -8.43 -3.97 0.64
C LEU A 46 -7.23 -4.32 1.53
N ALA A 47 -6.91 -3.47 2.52
CA ALA A 47 -5.79 -3.71 3.42
C ALA A 47 -6.01 -4.94 4.31
N VAL A 48 -7.21 -5.08 4.87
CA VAL A 48 -7.59 -6.23 5.70
C VAL A 48 -7.64 -7.50 4.87
N ALA A 49 -8.18 -7.47 3.66
CA ALA A 49 -8.18 -8.62 2.75
C ALA A 49 -6.75 -9.05 2.40
N GLY A 50 -5.86 -8.09 2.15
CA GLY A 50 -4.44 -8.36 1.90
C GLY A 50 -3.76 -9.00 3.11
N PHE A 51 -3.96 -8.43 4.29
CA PHE A 51 -3.43 -8.94 5.55
C PHE A 51 -3.93 -10.37 5.83
N ALA A 52 -5.23 -10.61 5.70
CA ALA A 52 -5.85 -11.91 5.93
C ALA A 52 -5.35 -12.97 4.95
N ALA A 53 -5.07 -12.60 3.69
CA ALA A 53 -4.54 -13.51 2.69
C ALA A 53 -3.07 -13.90 2.94
N LEU A 54 -2.26 -13.05 3.57
CA LEU A 54 -0.90 -13.46 3.99
C LEU A 54 -0.89 -14.27 5.28
N GLY A 55 -1.76 -13.95 6.25
CA GLY A 55 -1.83 -14.65 7.53
C GLY A 55 -0.46 -14.71 8.22
N ARG A 56 0.08 -15.93 8.42
CA ARG A 56 1.35 -16.20 9.10
C ARG A 56 2.60 -15.86 8.27
N ASP A 57 2.44 -15.66 6.97
CA ASP A 57 3.53 -15.29 6.05
C ASP A 57 3.72 -13.76 5.98
N LEU A 58 2.90 -13.00 6.71
CA LEU A 58 3.04 -11.55 6.79
C LEU A 58 4.34 -11.18 7.49
N VAL A 59 5.22 -10.55 6.74
CA VAL A 59 6.41 -9.88 7.25
C VAL A 59 6.27 -8.39 7.04
N VAL A 60 6.50 -7.62 8.09
CA VAL A 60 6.57 -6.13 8.01
C VAL A 60 7.83 -5.68 7.25
N TRP A 61 8.78 -6.60 7.08
CA TRP A 61 10.03 -6.40 6.39
C TRP A 61 9.90 -6.71 4.90
N VAL A 62 10.74 -6.05 4.11
CA VAL A 62 10.67 -6.11 2.65
C VAL A 62 11.23 -7.42 2.09
N ALA A 63 11.92 -8.22 2.89
CA ALA A 63 12.34 -9.56 2.51
C ALA A 63 11.29 -10.59 2.96
N PRO A 64 10.88 -11.52 2.09
CA PRO A 64 9.98 -12.60 2.47
C PRO A 64 10.64 -13.48 3.55
N LYS A 65 9.82 -14.10 4.40
CA LYS A 65 10.28 -15.06 5.40
C LYS A 65 10.84 -16.29 4.68
N GLU A 66 11.94 -16.85 5.17
CA GLU A 66 12.46 -18.13 4.65
C GLU A 66 11.37 -19.21 4.72
N GLY A 67 11.07 -19.85 3.59
CA GLY A 67 10.01 -20.85 3.45
C GLY A 67 8.58 -20.30 3.24
N ALA A 68 8.40 -18.99 3.04
CA ALA A 68 7.10 -18.44 2.67
C ALA A 68 6.64 -18.96 1.30
N THR A 69 5.34 -19.12 1.12
CA THR A 69 4.74 -19.50 -0.18
C THR A 69 4.24 -18.27 -0.92
N LEU A 70 4.42 -18.23 -2.24
CA LEU A 70 3.93 -17.12 -3.04
C LEU A 70 2.39 -17.12 -3.07
N ARG A 71 1.78 -16.01 -2.65
CA ARG A 71 0.32 -15.84 -2.66
C ARG A 71 -0.11 -15.10 -3.93
N THR A 72 -0.86 -15.79 -4.78
CA THR A 72 -1.35 -15.26 -6.08
C THR A 72 -2.88 -15.29 -6.20
N THR A 73 -3.58 -15.79 -5.18
CA THR A 73 -5.04 -16.00 -5.19
C THR A 73 -5.80 -14.95 -4.36
N GLY A 74 -7.13 -14.92 -4.50
CA GLY A 74 -7.97 -13.96 -3.80
C GLY A 74 -7.67 -12.51 -4.20
N VAL A 75 -7.49 -11.63 -3.21
CA VAL A 75 -7.19 -10.21 -3.45
C VAL A 75 -5.83 -10.01 -4.15
N TYR A 76 -4.89 -10.95 -3.98
CA TYR A 76 -3.59 -10.90 -4.65
C TYR A 76 -3.70 -11.14 -6.16
N ARG A 77 -4.77 -11.76 -6.65
CA ARG A 77 -5.01 -11.86 -8.10
C ARG A 77 -5.30 -10.50 -8.75
N LEU A 78 -5.85 -9.56 -7.97
CA LEU A 78 -6.22 -8.22 -8.44
C LEU A 78 -5.02 -7.27 -8.47
N THR A 79 -4.17 -7.36 -7.45
CA THR A 79 -2.98 -6.54 -7.31
C THR A 79 -1.94 -7.25 -6.46
N ARG A 80 -0.66 -7.06 -6.79
CA ARG A 80 0.46 -7.65 -6.03
C ARG A 80 0.66 -7.00 -4.66
N ASN A 81 0.12 -5.80 -4.44
CA ASN A 81 0.30 -5.04 -3.20
C ASN A 81 -1.05 -4.48 -2.68
N PRO A 82 -2.02 -5.34 -2.32
CA PRO A 82 -3.35 -4.91 -1.88
C PRO A 82 -3.33 -4.09 -0.59
N ILE A 83 -2.38 -4.37 0.31
CA ILE A 83 -2.19 -3.59 1.55
C ILE A 83 -1.74 -2.16 1.23
N TYR A 84 -0.77 -1.99 0.33
CA TYR A 84 -0.30 -0.66 -0.06
C TYR A 84 -1.37 0.10 -0.85
N LEU A 85 -2.10 -0.58 -1.74
CA LEU A 85 -3.22 0.02 -2.45
C LEU A 85 -4.32 0.48 -1.47
N GLY A 86 -4.67 -0.37 -0.49
CA GLY A 86 -5.63 -0.04 0.55
C GLY A 86 -5.21 1.17 1.38
N LEU A 87 -3.93 1.27 1.76
CA LEU A 87 -3.38 2.45 2.43
C LEU A 87 -3.50 3.71 1.57
N ILE A 88 -3.16 3.63 0.28
CA ILE A 88 -3.25 4.78 -0.65
C ILE A 88 -4.70 5.26 -0.78
N VAL A 89 -5.64 4.35 -1.02
CA VAL A 89 -7.06 4.65 -1.21
C VAL A 89 -7.68 5.19 0.09
N GLY A 90 -7.44 4.53 1.22
CA GLY A 90 -8.00 4.95 2.50
C GLY A 90 -7.47 6.30 2.96
N THR A 91 -6.16 6.55 2.80
CA THR A 91 -5.57 7.87 3.11
C THR A 91 -5.98 8.95 2.13
N ALA A 92 -6.31 8.62 0.87
CA ALA A 92 -6.90 9.58 -0.05
C ALA A 92 -8.28 10.05 0.42
N GLY A 93 -9.12 9.12 0.92
CA GLY A 93 -10.38 9.46 1.57
C GLY A 93 -10.19 10.38 2.78
N TRP A 94 -9.22 10.08 3.64
CA TRP A 94 -8.89 10.95 4.79
C TRP A 94 -8.47 12.37 4.37
N VAL A 95 -7.58 12.48 3.39
CA VAL A 95 -7.09 13.76 2.86
C VAL A 95 -8.23 14.54 2.22
N LEU A 96 -9.09 13.86 1.45
CA LEU A 96 -10.29 14.45 0.85
C LEU A 96 -11.24 14.97 1.91
N TRP A 97 -11.48 14.22 2.99
CA TRP A 97 -12.35 14.66 4.08
C TRP A 97 -11.80 15.92 4.76
N ARG A 98 -10.49 15.96 5.04
CA ARG A 98 -9.85 17.11 5.69
C ARG A 98 -9.78 18.34 4.76
N GLY A 99 -9.61 18.14 3.46
CA GLY A 99 -9.57 19.21 2.45
C GLY A 99 -8.38 20.16 2.55
N ARG A 100 -7.31 19.75 3.24
CA ARG A 100 -6.14 20.58 3.53
C ARG A 100 -5.02 20.33 2.51
N PHE A 101 -4.48 21.40 1.94
CA PHE A 101 -3.46 21.31 0.88
C PHE A 101 -2.16 20.65 1.34
N GLU A 102 -1.72 20.95 2.56
CA GLU A 102 -0.53 20.34 3.17
C GLU A 102 -0.67 18.82 3.30
N LEU A 103 -1.87 18.30 3.54
CA LEU A 103 -2.11 16.86 3.63
C LEU A 103 -2.06 16.18 2.26
N ILE A 104 -2.39 16.90 1.18
CA ILE A 104 -2.20 16.41 -0.19
C ILE A 104 -0.71 16.19 -0.46
N VAL A 105 0.15 17.12 -0.05
CA VAL A 105 1.61 16.99 -0.21
C VAL A 105 2.13 15.78 0.58
N VAL A 106 1.72 15.64 1.85
CA VAL A 106 2.10 14.48 2.68
C VAL A 106 1.61 13.17 2.05
N TRP A 107 0.40 13.15 1.50
CA TRP A 107 -0.16 11.97 0.83
C TRP A 107 0.60 11.61 -0.45
N LEU A 108 0.97 12.57 -1.29
CA LEU A 108 1.78 12.31 -2.48
C LEU A 108 3.16 11.73 -2.12
N LEU A 109 3.77 12.21 -1.04
CA LEU A 109 5.01 11.64 -0.51
C LEU A 109 4.79 10.20 -0.01
N LEU A 110 3.68 9.94 0.71
CA LEU A 110 3.32 8.59 1.16
C LEU A 110 3.13 7.64 -0.01
N VAL A 111 2.38 8.04 -1.04
CA VAL A 111 2.20 7.28 -2.29
C VAL A 111 3.56 6.96 -2.90
N THR A 112 4.46 7.93 -2.97
CA THR A 112 5.81 7.74 -3.51
C THR A 112 6.60 6.70 -2.71
N VAL A 113 6.61 6.81 -1.38
CA VAL A 113 7.28 5.85 -0.48
C VAL A 113 6.70 4.44 -0.67
N LEU A 114 5.38 4.30 -0.71
CA LEU A 114 4.71 3.01 -0.90
C LEU A 114 5.01 2.40 -2.27
N VAL A 115 5.03 3.19 -3.34
CA VAL A 115 5.41 2.72 -4.69
C VAL A 115 6.87 2.27 -4.72
N VAL A 116 7.77 3.01 -4.09
CA VAL A 116 9.19 2.61 -3.99
C VAL A 116 9.31 1.31 -3.20
N LYS A 117 8.66 1.20 -2.03
CA LYS A 117 8.63 -0.04 -1.24
C LYS A 117 8.13 -1.23 -2.07
N ALA A 118 7.00 -1.07 -2.77
CA ALA A 118 6.43 -2.10 -3.62
C ALA A 118 7.41 -2.59 -4.70
N ARG A 119 8.20 -1.68 -5.29
CA ARG A 119 9.24 -2.06 -6.26
C ARG A 119 10.41 -2.76 -5.60
N VAL A 120 10.87 -2.30 -4.45
CA VAL A 120 11.98 -2.98 -3.74
C VAL A 120 11.55 -4.40 -3.34
N GLU A 121 10.32 -4.56 -2.84
CA GLU A 121 9.72 -5.85 -2.50
C GLU A 121 9.59 -6.75 -3.73
N GLN A 122 9.19 -6.20 -4.88
CA GLN A 122 9.15 -6.93 -6.15
C GLN A 122 10.51 -7.58 -6.49
N HIS A 123 11.61 -6.85 -6.38
CA HIS A 123 12.93 -7.41 -6.69
C HIS A 123 13.30 -8.56 -5.74
N ARG A 124 12.95 -8.45 -4.46
CA ARG A 124 13.20 -9.51 -3.47
C ARG A 124 12.34 -10.74 -3.68
N LEU A 125 11.10 -10.54 -4.11
CA LEU A 125 10.22 -11.64 -4.49
C LEU A 125 10.73 -12.33 -5.76
N VAL A 126 11.30 -11.58 -6.71
CA VAL A 126 12.01 -12.18 -7.86
C VAL A 126 13.22 -12.98 -7.41
N ASP A 127 14.03 -12.47 -6.49
CA ASP A 127 15.21 -13.17 -5.98
C ASP A 127 14.83 -14.44 -5.22
N ALA A 128 13.69 -14.44 -4.50
CA ALA A 128 13.22 -15.56 -3.68
C ALA A 128 12.45 -16.63 -4.47
N PHE A 129 11.60 -16.23 -5.42
CA PHE A 129 10.67 -17.12 -6.13
C PHE A 129 10.97 -17.28 -7.63
N GLY A 130 11.93 -16.54 -8.16
CA GLY A 130 12.36 -16.67 -9.55
C GLY A 130 11.21 -16.49 -10.55
N ASP A 131 11.12 -17.42 -11.50
CA ASP A 131 10.18 -17.36 -12.63
C ASP A 131 8.72 -17.43 -12.21
N GLU A 132 8.39 -18.14 -11.11
CA GLU A 132 7.03 -18.20 -10.58
C GLU A 132 6.47 -16.79 -10.28
N TYR A 133 7.30 -15.93 -9.69
CA TYR A 133 6.93 -14.55 -9.45
C TYR A 133 6.90 -13.70 -10.72
N ARG A 134 7.76 -13.98 -11.71
CA ARG A 134 7.76 -13.26 -13.00
C ARG A 134 6.46 -13.50 -13.77
N GLU A 135 6.01 -14.76 -13.82
CA GLU A 135 4.75 -15.14 -14.45
C GLU A 135 3.56 -14.47 -13.76
N TYR A 136 3.52 -14.51 -12.44
CA TYR A 136 2.52 -13.81 -11.65
C TYR A 136 2.55 -12.29 -11.90
N ALA A 137 3.73 -11.67 -11.92
CA ALA A 137 3.89 -10.25 -12.19
C ALA A 137 3.43 -9.84 -13.60
N ALA A 138 3.55 -10.72 -14.59
CA ALA A 138 3.08 -10.46 -15.95
C ALA A 138 1.55 -10.33 -16.02
N GLN A 139 0.83 -11.10 -15.19
CA GLN A 139 -0.63 -11.15 -15.20
C GLN A 139 -1.26 -10.14 -14.22
N THR A 140 -0.57 -9.84 -13.11
CA THR A 140 -1.11 -9.03 -12.02
C THR A 140 -0.37 -7.69 -11.87
N PRO A 141 -1.08 -6.55 -11.83
CA PRO A 141 -0.44 -5.24 -11.67
C PRO A 141 0.22 -5.07 -10.28
N LEU A 142 1.25 -4.23 -10.20
CA LEU A 142 1.94 -3.88 -8.95
C LEU A 142 1.00 -3.16 -7.98
N LEU A 143 0.21 -2.23 -8.51
CA LEU A 143 -0.89 -1.52 -7.83
C LEU A 143 -2.11 -1.63 -8.74
N LEU A 144 -2.40 -0.61 -9.57
CA LEU A 144 -3.54 -0.61 -10.50
C LEU A 144 -3.17 -0.89 -11.96
N PHE A 145 -2.03 -0.38 -12.45
CA PHE A 145 -1.72 -0.39 -13.88
C PHE A 145 -0.43 -1.14 -14.26
N ARG A 146 0.60 -1.12 -13.40
CA ARG A 146 1.94 -1.58 -13.78
C ARG A 146 2.08 -3.10 -13.72
N ARG A 147 1.89 -3.79 -14.85
CA ARG A 147 2.20 -5.22 -15.01
C ARG A 147 3.68 -5.45 -15.37
N GLY A 148 4.18 -6.63 -15.05
CA GLY A 148 5.56 -7.07 -15.28
C GLY A 148 6.56 -6.55 -14.25
N ILE A 149 7.83 -6.85 -14.54
CA ILE A 149 9.01 -6.43 -13.77
C ILE A 149 9.72 -5.39 -14.62
N ARG A 150 9.37 -4.11 -14.43
CA ARG A 150 10.06 -2.96 -14.99
C ARG A 150 10.41 -1.99 -13.88
#